data_AF-A0A5K7SF85-F1
#
_entry.id   AF-A0A5K7SF85-F1
#
_cell.length_a   1.000
_cell.length_b   1.000
_cell.length_c   1.000
_cell.angle_alpha   90.00
_cell.angle_beta   90.00
_cell.angle_gamma   90.00
#
_symmetry.space_group_name_H-M   'P 1'
#
loop_
_entity.id
_entity.type
_entity.pdbx_description
1 polymer ?
#
loop_
_entity_poly.entity_id
_entity_poly.type
_entity_poly.pdbx_seq_one_letter_code
_entity_poly.pdbx_strand_id
1 'polypeptide(L)'
;MYPGAEPNEVETSVSRKIEDALSNLEGVDYLETKSMPNASVIIANLKYGTNLSIAMQDAQRYIDNIKKDLPADILSPVMTKVSPNDLPIISISATSRLPATEFYQK
;
A
#
# COMPACT_ATOMS: atom_id res chain seq x y z
N MET A 1 7.00 5.18 -6.94
CA MET A 1 7.88 6.16 -6.27
C MET A 1 8.15 7.28 -7.24
N TYR A 2 8.24 8.53 -6.78
CA TYR A 2 8.46 9.71 -7.62
C TYR A 2 9.58 10.56 -7.00
N PRO A 3 10.85 10.15 -7.19
CA PRO A 3 12.00 10.76 -6.51
C PRO A 3 12.24 12.20 -6.97
N GLY A 4 12.36 13.13 -6.02
CA GLY A 4 12.64 14.54 -6.27
C GLY A 4 11.41 15.45 -6.33
N ALA A 5 10.21 14.92 -6.12
CA ALA A 5 8.99 15.72 -6.08
C ALA A 5 8.55 16.05 -4.65
N GLU A 6 8.04 17.27 -4.47
CA GLU A 6 7.41 17.72 -3.23
C GLU A 6 6.21 16.81 -2.90
N PRO A 7 5.94 16.52 -1.61
CA PRO A 7 4.83 15.63 -1.21
C PRO A 7 3.48 16.02 -1.81
N ASN A 8 3.23 17.32 -1.96
CA ASN A 8 1.97 17.88 -2.49
C ASN A 8 1.81 17.61 -4.00
N GLU A 9 2.91 17.64 -4.75
CA GLU A 9 2.95 17.30 -6.17
C GLU A 9 2.77 15.79 -6.38
N VAL A 10 3.42 14.97 -5.55
CA VAL A 10 3.22 13.50 -5.57
C VAL A 10 1.76 13.16 -5.29
N GLU A 11 1.14 13.82 -4.32
CA GLU A 11 -0.26 13.61 -3.98
C GLU A 11 -1.19 13.95 -5.14
N THR A 12 -1.05 15.15 -5.72
CA THR A 12 -1.99 15.62 -6.74
C THR A 12 -1.76 14.97 -8.10
N SER A 13 -0.50 14.82 -8.51
CA SER A 13 -0.14 14.36 -9.85
C SER A 13 -0.05 12.84 -9.98
N VAL A 14 0.12 12.11 -8.86
CA VAL A 14 0.26 10.65 -8.86
C VAL A 14 -0.81 10.01 -7.98
N SER A 15 -0.86 10.33 -6.68
CA SER A 15 -1.73 9.63 -5.74
C SER A 15 -3.21 9.77 -6.11
N ARG A 16 -3.68 11.00 -6.37
CA ARG A 16 -5.08 11.27 -6.71
C ARG A 16 -5.51 10.59 -8.01
N LYS A 17 -4.68 10.62 -9.05
CA LYS A 17 -4.98 9.92 -10.32
C LYS A 17 -5.11 8.41 -10.12
N ILE A 18 -4.24 7.82 -9.31
CA ILE A 18 -4.31 6.39 -9.00
C ILE A 18 -5.54 6.11 -8.13
N GLU A 19 -5.83 6.94 -7.14
CA GLU A 19 -7.01 6.81 -6.29
C GLU A 19 -8.32 6.90 -7.08
N ASP A 20 -8.44 7.86 -8.01
CA ASP A 20 -9.60 8.00 -8.90
C ASP A 20 -9.78 6.76 -9.79
N ALA A 21 -8.68 6.19 -10.29
CA ALA A 21 -8.71 4.97 -11.10
C ALA A 21 -9.13 3.75 -10.26
N LEU A 22 -8.60 3.63 -9.05
CA LEU A 22 -8.89 2.54 -8.12
C LEU A 22 -10.27 2.68 -7.46
N SER A 23 -10.85 3.88 -7.38
CA SER A 23 -12.20 4.12 -6.85
C SER A 23 -13.28 3.44 -7.68
N ASN A 24 -13.00 3.18 -8.96
CA ASN A 24 -13.89 2.48 -9.87
C ASN A 24 -13.74 0.95 -9.81
N LEU A 25 -12.85 0.42 -8.96
CA LEU A 25 -12.69 -1.01 -8.78
C LEU A 25 -13.92 -1.61 -8.11
N GLU A 26 -14.40 -2.71 -8.69
CA GLU A 26 -15.52 -3.44 -8.13
C GLU A 26 -15.13 -4.06 -6.78
N GLY A 27 -15.94 -3.80 -5.76
CA GLY A 27 -15.73 -4.35 -4.43
C GLY A 27 -14.69 -3.61 -3.59
N VAL A 28 -14.23 -2.41 -3.99
CA VAL A 28 -13.58 -1.48 -3.06
C VAL A 28 -14.62 -0.90 -2.10
N ASP A 29 -14.28 -0.86 -0.82
CA ASP A 29 -15.06 -0.24 0.24
C ASP A 29 -14.57 1.19 0.49
N TYR A 30 -13.27 1.34 0.74
CA TYR A 30 -12.61 2.65 0.87
C TYR A 30 -11.13 2.58 0.49
N LEU A 31 -10.58 3.72 0.10
CA LEU A 31 -9.16 3.91 -0.21
C LEU A 31 -8.52 4.77 0.87
N GLU A 32 -7.35 4.36 1.34
CA GLU A 32 -6.51 5.15 2.24
C GLU A 32 -5.19 5.46 1.53
N THR A 33 -4.93 6.75 1.32
CA THR A 33 -3.73 7.23 0.64
C THR A 33 -2.79 7.87 1.65
N LYS A 34 -1.52 7.47 1.64
CA LYS A 34 -0.44 8.09 2.42
C LYS A 34 0.65 8.58 1.49
N SER A 35 0.73 9.90 1.34
CA SER A 35 1.80 10.58 0.61
C SER A 35 3.00 10.80 1.54
N MET A 36 4.16 10.29 1.13
CA MET A 36 5.45 10.51 1.78
C MET A 36 6.37 11.27 0.81
N PRO A 37 7.43 11.94 1.30
CA PRO A 37 8.45 12.50 0.43
C PRO A 37 9.02 11.39 -0.48
N ASN A 38 8.96 11.57 -1.80
CA ASN A 38 9.41 10.63 -2.84
C ASN A 38 8.58 9.34 -3.03
N ALA A 39 7.56 9.08 -2.20
CA ALA A 39 6.78 7.85 -2.28
C ALA A 39 5.31 8.06 -1.93
N SER A 40 4.41 7.38 -2.61
CA SER A 40 3.00 7.33 -2.24
C SER A 40 2.62 5.88 -1.98
N VAL A 41 1.87 5.65 -0.92
CA VAL A 41 1.31 4.35 -0.53
C VAL A 41 -0.21 4.47 -0.58
N ILE A 42 -0.86 3.62 -1.37
CA ILE A 42 -2.31 3.58 -1.48
C ILE A 42 -2.77 2.21 -1.00
N ILE A 43 -3.71 2.21 -0.07
CA ILE A 43 -4.28 1.02 0.55
C ILE A 43 -5.74 0.92 0.12
N ALA A 44 -6.05 -0.08 -0.70
CA ALA A 44 -7.41 -0.38 -1.12
C ALA A 44 -8.04 -1.40 -0.17
N ASN A 45 -9.03 -0.97 0.59
CA ASN A 45 -9.82 -1.85 1.42
C ASN A 45 -10.97 -2.41 0.59
N LEU A 46 -11.06 -3.73 0.52
CA LEU A 46 -12.09 -4.43 -0.24
C LEU A 46 -13.22 -4.88 0.67
N LYS A 47 -14.44 -4.93 0.13
CA LYS A 47 -15.62 -5.48 0.80
C LYS A 47 -15.44 -6.96 1.12
N TYR A 48 -16.10 -7.39 2.19
CA TYR A 48 -16.09 -8.79 2.60
C TYR A 48 -16.67 -9.69 1.49
N GLY A 49 -15.93 -10.75 1.14
CA GLY A 49 -16.29 -11.66 0.05
C GLY A 49 -15.73 -11.29 -1.33
N THR A 50 -15.08 -10.13 -1.49
CA THR A 50 -14.39 -9.77 -2.74
C THR A 50 -13.16 -10.65 -2.96
N ASN A 51 -12.98 -11.14 -4.19
CA ASN A 51 -11.80 -11.92 -4.55
C ASN A 51 -10.58 -11.00 -4.72
N LEU A 52 -9.66 -11.05 -3.77
CA LEU A 52 -8.41 -10.27 -3.76
C LEU A 52 -7.58 -10.44 -5.04
N SER A 53 -7.58 -11.64 -5.65
CA SER A 53 -6.82 -11.88 -6.87
C SER A 53 -7.44 -11.19 -8.08
N ILE A 54 -8.77 -11.15 -8.16
CA ILE A 54 -9.49 -10.41 -9.22
C ILE A 54 -9.28 -8.91 -9.03
N ALA A 55 -9.49 -8.41 -7.81
CA ALA A 55 -9.31 -7.01 -7.49
C ALA A 55 -7.88 -6.50 -7.80
N MET A 56 -6.85 -7.32 -7.56
CA MET A 56 -5.48 -6.97 -7.95
C MET A 56 -5.25 -6.97 -9.46
N GLN A 57 -5.82 -7.92 -10.20
CA GLN A 57 -5.72 -7.93 -11.66
C GLN A 57 -6.41 -6.72 -12.27
N ASP A 58 -7.59 -6.37 -11.77
CA ASP A 58 -8.28 -5.17 -12.19
C ASP A 58 -7.48 -3.93 -11.80
N ALA A 59 -6.95 -3.84 -10.57
CA ALA A 59 -6.11 -2.72 -10.14
C ALA A 59 -4.91 -2.51 -11.06
N GLN A 60 -4.21 -3.59 -11.43
CA GLN A 60 -3.13 -3.56 -12.42
C GLN A 60 -3.61 -2.97 -13.75
N ARG A 61 -4.76 -3.44 -14.26
CA ARG A 61 -5.34 -2.97 -15.52
C ARG A 61 -5.70 -1.48 -15.47
N TYR A 62 -6.29 -1.02 -14.37
CA TYR A 62 -6.60 0.41 -14.18
C TYR A 62 -5.33 1.26 -14.15
N ILE A 63 -4.31 0.83 -13.40
CA ILE A 63 -3.00 1.50 -13.34
C ILE A 63 -2.36 1.56 -14.73
N ASP A 64 -2.39 0.46 -15.48
CA ASP A 64 -1.81 0.41 -16.83
C ASP A 64 -2.57 1.32 -17.82
N ASN A 65 -3.88 1.50 -17.63
CA ASN A 65 -4.69 2.43 -18.43
C ASN A 65 -4.32 3.89 -18.15
N ILE A 66 -4.18 4.27 -16.88
CA ILE A 66 -3.79 5.64 -16.49
C ILE A 66 -2.29 5.91 -16.60
N LYS A 67 -1.48 4.89 -16.91
CA LYS A 67 -0.02 5.02 -17.04
C LYS A 67 0.40 6.09 -18.03
N LYS A 68 -0.45 6.37 -19.03
CA LYS A 68 -0.27 7.44 -20.03
C LYS A 68 -0.51 8.85 -19.47
N ASP A 69 -1.33 8.93 -18.41
CA ASP A 69 -1.68 10.17 -17.71
C ASP A 69 -0.78 10.44 -16.50
N LEU A 70 0.09 9.47 -16.16
CA LEU A 70 1.07 9.57 -15.09
C LEU A 70 2.39 10.15 -15.64
N PRO A 71 3.16 10.90 -14.83
CA PRO A 71 4.46 11.44 -15.24
C PRO A 71 5.45 10.35 -15.67
N ALA A 72 6.34 10.65 -16.62
CA ALA A 72 7.33 9.68 -17.11
C ALA A 72 8.35 9.26 -16.02
N ASP A 73 8.57 10.10 -15.01
CA ASP A 73 9.57 9.84 -13.96
C ASP A 73 9.02 8.99 -12.80
N ILE A 74 7.78 8.46 -12.89
CA ILE A 74 7.29 7.53 -11.85
C ILE A 74 7.91 6.14 -12.04
N LEU A 75 8.47 5.62 -10.95
CA LEU A 75 8.82 4.21 -10.87
C LEU A 75 7.57 3.34 -10.80
N SER A 76 7.62 2.20 -11.48
CA SER A 76 6.51 1.24 -11.55
C SER A 76 5.99 0.92 -10.14
N PRO A 77 4.67 1.04 -9.91
CA PRO A 77 4.10 0.73 -8.61
C PRO A 77 4.27 -0.78 -8.32
N VAL A 78 4.62 -1.09 -7.08
CA VAL A 78 4.67 -2.47 -6.59
C VAL A 78 3.39 -2.71 -5.82
N MET A 79 2.61 -3.71 -6.24
CA MET A 79 1.40 -4.11 -5.54
C MET A 79 1.67 -5.35 -4.70
N THR A 80 1.28 -5.29 -3.44
CA THR A 80 1.45 -6.38 -2.49
C THR A 80 0.11 -6.70 -1.84
N LYS A 81 -0.21 -7.99 -1.71
CA LYS A 81 -1.34 -8.44 -0.90
C LYS A 81 -0.96 -8.27 0.57
N VAL A 82 -1.73 -7.47 1.30
CA VAL A 82 -1.58 -7.35 2.75
C VAL A 82 -2.86 -7.87 3.36
N SER A 83 -2.78 -8.94 4.15
CA SER A 83 -3.93 -9.40 4.92
C SER A 83 -3.85 -8.80 6.33
N PRO A 84 -4.96 -8.31 6.90
CA PRO A 84 -5.00 -7.89 8.30
C PRO A 84 -4.57 -8.99 9.29
N ASN A 85 -4.67 -10.26 8.89
CA ASN A 85 -4.16 -11.41 9.66
C ASN A 85 -2.63 -11.44 9.79
N ASP A 86 -1.91 -10.74 8.91
CA ASP A 86 -0.45 -10.62 8.97
C ASP A 86 0.00 -9.58 10.01
N LEU A 87 -0.93 -8.76 10.51
CA LEU A 87 -0.65 -7.83 11.60
C LEU A 87 -0.69 -8.59 12.93
N PRO A 88 0.41 -8.62 13.70
CA PRO A 88 0.43 -9.30 14.98
C PRO A 88 -0.57 -8.63 15.93
N ILE A 89 -1.67 -9.33 16.20
CA ILE A 89 -2.71 -8.93 17.16
C ILE A 89 -2.26 -9.07 18.62
N ILE A 90 -1.18 -9.81 18.87
CA ILE A 90 -0.55 -9.96 20.19
C ILE A 90 0.96 -9.80 20.02
N SER A 91 1.54 -8.77 20.63
CA SER A 91 2.98 -8.61 20.77
C SER A 91 3.38 -9.00 22.20
N ILE A 92 4.02 -10.16 22.37
CA ILE A 92 4.51 -10.61 23.67
C ILE A 92 5.91 -10.02 23.85
N SER A 93 6.04 -9.07 24.78
CA SER A 93 7.32 -8.53 25.19
C SER A 93 7.72 -9.18 26.51
N ALA A 94 8.83 -9.92 26.53
CA ALA A 94 9.39 -10.48 27.75
C ALA A 94 10.55 -9.61 28.23
N THR A 95 10.47 -9.15 29.48
CA THR A 95 11.55 -8.39 30.13
C THR A 95 12.10 -9.22 31.30
N SER A 96 13.42 -9.41 31.31
CA SER A 96 14.14 -10.11 32.39
C SER A 96 15.24 -9.22 32.94
N ARG A 97 15.55 -9.36 34.23
CA ARG A 97 16.72 -8.71 34.87
C ARG A 97 18.03 -9.48 34.64
N LEU A 98 17.97 -10.57 33.87
CA LEU A 98 19.12 -11.39 33.52
C LEU A 98 19.80 -10.85 32.25
N PRO A 99 21.14 -10.88 32.16
CA PRO A 99 21.87 -10.47 30.97
C PRO A 99 21.43 -11.29 29.74
N ALA A 100 21.35 -10.62 28.58
CA ALA A 100 20.69 -11.09 27.35
C ALA A 100 21.16 -12.46 26.80
N THR A 101 22.30 -12.97 27.26
CA THR A 101 22.90 -14.23 26.79
C THR A 101 22.17 -15.49 27.26
N GLU A 102 21.38 -15.41 28.34
CA GLU A 102 20.64 -16.57 28.89
C GLU A 102 19.19 -16.68 28.38
N PHE A 103 18.60 -15.57 27.91
CA PHE A 103 17.16 -15.53 27.56
C PHE A 103 16.83 -16.14 26.19
N TYR A 104 17.81 -16.25 25.28
CA TYR A 104 17.61 -16.78 23.93
C TYR A 104 17.80 -18.30 23.78
N GLN A 105 18.16 -19.03 24.83
CA GLN A 105 18.54 -20.46 24.74
C GLN A 105 17.54 -21.47 25.32
N LYS A 106 16.26 -21.13 25.48
CA LYS A 106 15.22 -22.14 25.74
C LYS A 106 13.94 -21.90 24.97
#